data_AF-A0A423F4E1-F1
#
_entry.id   AF-A0A423F4E1-F1
#
_cell.length_a   1.000
_cell.length_b   1.000
_cell.length_c   1.000
_cell.angle_alpha   90.00
_cell.angle_beta   90.00
_cell.angle_gamma   90.00
#
_symmetry.space_group_name_H-M   'P 1'
#
loop_
_entity.id
_entity.type
_entity.pdbx_description
1 polymer ?
#
loop_
_entity_poly.entity_id
_entity_poly.type
_entity_poly.pdbx_seq_one_letter_code
_entity_poly.pdbx_strand_id
1 'polypeptide(L)'
;MKFSLPKIATAPFCPPEVAGSVAVDPNASFFKRILMFAGPGLLISIGYMDPGNWATAIEAGSRYGYNLLFVVLLASLAGMAVQCLCSRLGIATGKDLAQLCRERYSKRSARTQWVLAEISIIATDLAEVLGCALAFHLLLGVSLTTGIVITAFDTLLILALQNRGFRRLEAIMLALVATIGVCFFIELVLIKPYWPDVFSGFTPSLSAISDAAPLYLAIGILGATVMPHNLYLHSSIVQTRLIGKDLASKQDAVKLARIDTIGSLALALLVNAAILVLAAAAFHKTGHTDVVEIQDAYHLLDPLVGGAFASILFGVALLASGQSSTFTGTIAGQVIMEGYLNLRIPCWQRRLITRGLALIPAFLGVWLMGDDAIGKLLILSQVVLSLQLPFALYPLIRMTGDKQLMGPFVNRLPTRLLAWFLFAVISGANAWLIGQWVF
;
A
#
# COMPACT_ATOMS: atom_id res chain seq x y z
N MET A 1 -39.43 -6.41 -6.17
CA MET A 1 -38.33 -7.39 -6.36
C MET A 1 -37.30 -7.20 -5.24
N LYS A 2 -37.15 -8.18 -4.34
CA LYS A 2 -36.00 -8.21 -3.42
C LYS A 2 -34.78 -8.63 -4.24
N PHE A 3 -33.90 -7.69 -4.57
CA PHE A 3 -32.60 -8.02 -5.16
C PHE A 3 -31.82 -8.88 -4.16
N SER A 4 -31.83 -10.20 -4.34
CA SER A 4 -30.93 -11.08 -3.60
C SER A 4 -29.57 -10.98 -4.25
N LEU A 5 -28.59 -10.53 -3.48
CA LEU A 5 -27.22 -10.44 -3.97
C LEU A 5 -26.68 -11.85 -4.33
N PRO A 6 -25.87 -11.98 -5.40
CA PRO A 6 -25.33 -13.25 -5.84
C PRO A 6 -24.42 -13.88 -4.75
N LYS A 7 -24.51 -15.21 -4.63
CA LYS A 7 -23.81 -16.01 -3.59
C LYS A 7 -22.68 -16.90 -4.14
N ILE A 8 -22.45 -16.87 -5.46
CA ILE A 8 -21.48 -17.74 -6.13
C ILE A 8 -20.37 -16.83 -6.68
N ALA A 9 -19.18 -16.94 -6.10
CA ALA A 9 -17.97 -16.35 -6.67
C ALA A 9 -17.60 -17.15 -7.94
N THR A 10 -17.30 -16.46 -9.03
CA THR A 10 -16.90 -17.07 -10.32
C THR A 10 -15.50 -16.61 -10.72
N ALA A 11 -14.60 -16.41 -9.75
CA ALA A 11 -13.21 -16.07 -10.03
C ALA A 11 -12.25 -16.77 -9.04
N PRO A 12 -11.19 -17.43 -9.54
CA PRO A 12 -10.25 -18.27 -8.77
C PRO A 12 -9.30 -17.48 -7.86
N PHE A 13 -9.58 -16.20 -7.61
CA PHE A 13 -8.79 -15.30 -6.76
C PHE A 13 -9.47 -14.99 -5.42
N CYS A 14 -10.67 -15.51 -5.19
CA CYS A 14 -11.34 -15.37 -3.92
C CYS A 14 -10.61 -16.19 -2.83
N PRO A 15 -10.19 -15.57 -1.71
CA PRO A 15 -9.42 -16.22 -0.64
C PRO A 15 -9.94 -17.59 -0.15
N PRO A 16 -11.26 -17.84 -0.02
CA PRO A 16 -11.73 -19.16 0.41
C PRO A 16 -11.41 -20.29 -0.58
N GLU A 17 -11.11 -20.00 -1.85
CA GLU A 17 -10.78 -21.00 -2.88
C GLU A 17 -9.28 -21.30 -2.98
N VAL A 18 -8.42 -20.38 -2.52
CA VAL A 18 -6.94 -20.49 -2.58
C VAL A 18 -6.28 -20.77 -1.23
N ALA A 19 -7.06 -20.91 -0.16
CA ALA A 19 -6.56 -21.30 1.16
C ALA A 19 -5.85 -22.65 1.07
N GLY A 20 -4.58 -22.68 1.48
CA GLY A 20 -3.77 -23.90 1.39
C GLY A 20 -3.35 -24.34 -0.03
N SER A 21 -3.40 -23.44 -1.02
CA SER A 21 -3.01 -23.74 -2.40
C SER A 21 -1.50 -23.99 -2.58
N VAL A 22 -0.65 -23.49 -1.68
CA VAL A 22 0.80 -23.69 -1.72
C VAL A 22 1.25 -24.51 -0.50
N ALA A 23 1.65 -25.76 -0.74
CA ALA A 23 2.20 -26.64 0.29
C ALA A 23 3.67 -26.29 0.56
N VAL A 24 4.00 -26.06 1.84
CA VAL A 24 5.38 -25.86 2.30
C VAL A 24 5.86 -27.18 2.89
N ASP A 25 6.84 -27.82 2.26
CA ASP A 25 7.42 -29.09 2.74
C ASP A 25 8.07 -28.89 4.11
N PRO A 26 7.59 -29.57 5.18
CA PRO A 26 8.16 -29.46 6.52
C PRO A 26 9.62 -29.94 6.62
N ASN A 27 10.03 -30.86 5.74
CA ASN A 27 11.35 -31.49 5.76
C ASN A 27 12.39 -30.76 4.91
N ALA A 28 11.99 -29.72 4.18
CA ALA A 28 12.92 -28.91 3.39
C ALA A 28 13.85 -28.07 4.29
N SER A 29 15.02 -27.70 3.76
CA SER A 29 15.94 -26.81 4.47
C SER A 29 15.29 -25.46 4.77
N PHE A 30 15.70 -24.82 5.86
CA PHE A 30 15.11 -23.56 6.33
C PHE A 30 15.07 -22.48 5.24
N PHE A 31 16.14 -22.35 4.44
CA PHE A 31 16.20 -21.41 3.32
C PHE A 31 15.21 -21.75 2.20
N LYS A 32 15.08 -23.04 1.84
CA LYS A 32 14.10 -23.49 0.84
C LYS A 32 12.68 -23.24 1.33
N ARG A 33 12.42 -23.39 2.63
CA ARG A 33 11.12 -23.10 3.26
C ARG A 33 10.81 -21.61 3.26
N ILE A 34 11.78 -20.72 3.51
CA ILE A 34 11.61 -19.28 3.34
C ILE A 34 11.22 -18.98 1.88
N LEU A 35 11.94 -19.52 0.90
CA LEU A 35 11.67 -19.26 -0.51
C LEU A 35 10.30 -19.78 -0.97
N MET A 36 9.85 -20.93 -0.44
CA MET A 36 8.51 -21.47 -0.72
C MET A 36 7.40 -20.69 -0.01
N PHE A 37 7.68 -20.14 1.17
CA PHE A 37 6.72 -19.33 1.91
C PHE A 37 6.62 -17.91 1.35
N ALA A 38 7.73 -17.36 0.83
CA ALA A 38 7.81 -16.02 0.27
C ALA A 38 6.73 -15.78 -0.79
N GLY A 39 6.11 -14.61 -0.74
CA GLY A 39 5.01 -14.25 -1.65
C GLY A 39 3.94 -13.38 -0.99
N PRO A 40 3.33 -13.78 0.14
CA PRO A 40 2.36 -12.97 0.87
C PRO A 40 2.92 -11.59 1.22
N GLY A 41 4.11 -11.53 1.83
CA GLY A 41 4.79 -10.29 2.18
C GLY A 41 5.12 -9.43 0.97
N LEU A 42 5.53 -10.06 -0.14
CA LEU A 42 5.83 -9.36 -1.40
C LEU A 42 4.57 -8.73 -2.02
N LEU A 43 3.44 -9.44 -1.97
CA LEU A 43 2.18 -8.90 -2.45
C LEU A 43 1.75 -7.69 -1.61
N ILE A 44 2.02 -7.72 -0.30
CA ILE A 44 1.74 -6.58 0.58
C ILE A 44 2.70 -5.42 0.34
N SER A 45 4.00 -5.69 0.13
CA SER A 45 4.98 -4.61 -0.09
C SER A 45 4.72 -3.80 -1.36
N ILE A 46 3.96 -4.35 -2.31
CA ILE A 46 3.57 -3.63 -3.52
C ILE A 46 2.68 -2.44 -3.24
N GLY A 47 1.72 -2.58 -2.34
CA GLY A 47 0.89 -1.44 -1.95
C GLY A 47 1.72 -0.34 -1.28
N TYR A 48 2.91 -0.67 -0.76
CA TYR A 48 3.84 0.30 -0.18
C TYR A 48 4.75 0.96 -1.25
N MET A 49 4.50 0.72 -2.53
CA MET A 49 5.25 1.30 -3.66
C MET A 49 4.31 1.98 -4.67
N ASP A 50 3.07 2.27 -4.28
CA ASP A 50 2.03 2.85 -5.15
C ASP A 50 2.32 4.34 -5.49
N PRO A 51 1.62 4.93 -6.48
CA PRO A 51 1.83 6.32 -6.85
C PRO A 51 1.51 7.32 -5.72
N GLY A 52 0.68 6.93 -4.75
CA GLY A 52 0.42 7.69 -3.54
C GLY A 52 1.68 7.91 -2.69
N ASN A 53 2.44 6.85 -2.47
CA ASN A 53 3.73 6.94 -1.78
C ASN A 53 4.71 7.82 -2.53
N TRP A 54 4.72 7.75 -3.86
CA TRP A 54 5.60 8.60 -4.69
C TRP A 54 5.28 10.07 -4.53
N ALA A 55 4.00 10.46 -4.59
CA ALA A 55 3.59 11.85 -4.44
C ALA A 55 4.09 12.43 -3.11
N THR A 56 3.85 11.73 -2.00
CA THR A 56 4.28 12.19 -0.68
C THR A 56 5.80 12.20 -0.50
N ALA A 57 6.52 11.22 -1.07
CA ALA A 57 7.97 11.14 -1.00
C ALA A 57 8.68 12.20 -1.87
N ILE A 58 8.17 12.46 -3.08
CA ILE A 58 8.71 13.48 -3.99
C ILE A 58 8.46 14.88 -3.42
N GLU A 59 7.26 15.15 -2.91
CA GLU A 59 6.96 16.42 -2.24
C GLU A 59 7.82 16.61 -1.00
N ALA A 60 8.07 15.55 -0.22
CA ALA A 60 8.90 15.62 0.98
C ALA A 60 10.36 15.91 0.63
N GLY A 61 10.89 15.22 -0.36
CA GLY A 61 12.27 15.39 -0.82
C GLY A 61 12.50 16.76 -1.45
N SER A 62 11.59 17.22 -2.31
CA SER A 62 11.73 18.52 -2.99
C SER A 62 11.65 19.70 -2.02
N ARG A 63 10.66 19.72 -1.12
CA ARG A 63 10.47 20.86 -0.20
C ARG A 63 11.41 20.85 0.99
N TYR A 64 11.66 19.68 1.57
CA TYR A 64 12.35 19.56 2.87
C TYR A 64 13.70 18.83 2.78
N GLY A 65 14.16 18.50 1.58
CA GLY A 65 15.40 17.77 1.38
C GLY A 65 15.35 16.41 2.07
N TYR A 66 16.43 16.04 2.76
CA TYR A 66 16.55 14.76 3.47
C TYR A 66 15.85 14.75 4.85
N ASN A 67 15.31 15.87 5.32
CA ASN A 67 14.83 16.02 6.70
C ASN A 67 13.65 15.11 7.06
N LEU A 68 12.88 14.63 6.08
CA LEU A 68 11.73 13.74 6.31
C LEU A 68 12.06 12.24 6.07
N LEU A 69 13.32 11.87 5.80
CA LEU A 69 13.71 10.46 5.65
C LEU A 69 13.45 9.62 6.90
N PHE A 70 13.66 10.19 8.10
CA PHE A 70 13.34 9.50 9.34
C PHE A 70 11.83 9.19 9.46
N VAL A 71 10.94 10.02 8.89
CA VAL A 71 9.50 9.77 8.89
C VAL A 71 9.17 8.56 8.02
N VAL A 72 9.76 8.46 6.83
CA VAL A 72 9.63 7.29 5.94
C VAL A 72 10.11 6.01 6.64
N LEU A 73 11.23 6.09 7.36
CA LEU A 73 11.76 4.98 8.15
C LEU A 73 10.79 4.56 9.27
N LEU A 74 10.35 5.51 10.10
CA LEU A 74 9.44 5.24 11.22
C LEU A 74 8.07 4.72 10.73
N ALA A 75 7.52 5.30 9.67
CA ALA A 75 6.27 4.83 9.06
C ALA A 75 6.42 3.40 8.53
N SER A 76 7.56 3.08 7.91
CA SER A 76 7.84 1.74 7.40
C SER A 76 8.01 0.71 8.52
N LEU A 77 8.71 1.07 9.61
CA LEU A 77 8.85 0.24 10.80
C LEU A 77 7.49 0.00 11.48
N ALA A 78 6.65 1.04 11.57
CA ALA A 78 5.27 0.90 12.04
C ALA A 78 4.47 -0.05 11.14
N GLY A 79 4.59 0.10 9.82
CA GLY A 79 4.02 -0.80 8.83
C GLY A 79 4.44 -2.26 9.05
N MET A 80 5.73 -2.53 9.18
CA MET A 80 6.24 -3.88 9.48
C MET A 80 5.65 -4.46 10.76
N ALA A 81 5.58 -3.67 11.83
CA ALA A 81 5.01 -4.11 13.10
C ALA A 81 3.53 -4.48 12.95
N VAL A 82 2.73 -3.60 12.33
CA VAL A 82 1.28 -3.79 12.12
C VAL A 82 1.01 -4.96 11.17
N GLN A 83 1.79 -5.09 10.09
CA GLN A 83 1.64 -6.20 9.14
C GLN A 83 2.00 -7.55 9.75
N CYS A 84 2.99 -7.60 10.66
CA CYS A 84 3.26 -8.79 11.47
C CYS A 84 2.12 -9.15 12.44
N LEU A 85 1.30 -8.18 12.87
CA LEU A 85 0.06 -8.47 13.62
C LEU A 85 -0.98 -9.12 12.70
N CYS A 86 -1.15 -8.59 11.48
CA CYS A 86 -2.13 -9.07 10.51
C CYS A 86 -1.84 -10.52 10.07
N SER A 87 -0.60 -10.80 9.68
CA SER A 87 -0.19 -12.14 9.27
C SER A 87 -0.38 -13.16 10.39
N ARG A 88 0.00 -12.80 11.62
CA ARG A 88 -0.19 -13.65 12.80
C ARG A 88 -1.66 -13.86 13.14
N LEU A 89 -2.52 -12.85 12.98
CA LEU A 89 -3.97 -12.99 13.16
C LEU A 89 -4.53 -14.04 12.19
N GLY A 90 -4.20 -13.91 10.90
CA GLY A 90 -4.63 -14.85 9.86
C GLY A 90 -4.18 -16.28 10.11
N ILE A 91 -2.90 -16.48 10.46
CA ILE A 91 -2.34 -17.82 10.75
C ILE A 91 -2.94 -18.42 12.04
N ALA A 92 -3.07 -17.63 13.10
CA ALA A 92 -3.53 -18.14 14.39
C ALA A 92 -4.99 -18.57 14.33
N THR A 93 -5.84 -17.70 13.76
CA THR A 93 -7.30 -17.84 13.79
C THR A 93 -7.86 -18.59 12.57
N GLY A 94 -7.13 -18.60 11.44
CA GLY A 94 -7.64 -19.10 10.17
C GLY A 94 -8.77 -18.25 9.58
N LYS A 95 -8.90 -17.00 10.03
CA LYS A 95 -9.89 -16.02 9.56
C LYS A 95 -9.22 -14.68 9.30
N ASP A 96 -9.73 -13.95 8.33
CA ASP A 96 -9.25 -12.59 8.06
C ASP A 96 -9.84 -11.56 9.04
N LEU A 97 -9.24 -10.38 9.08
CA LEU A 97 -9.64 -9.29 9.96
C LEU A 97 -11.10 -8.85 9.73
N ALA A 98 -11.59 -8.83 8.48
CA ALA A 98 -12.94 -8.40 8.16
C ALA A 98 -13.99 -9.41 8.66
N GLN A 99 -13.73 -10.71 8.49
CA GLN A 99 -14.55 -11.78 9.04
C GLN A 99 -14.67 -11.69 10.57
N LEU A 100 -13.53 -11.50 11.26
CA LEU A 100 -13.51 -11.38 12.72
C LEU A 100 -14.23 -10.10 13.19
N CYS A 101 -14.11 -9.00 12.46
CA CYS A 101 -14.84 -7.77 12.75
C CYS A 101 -16.35 -7.99 12.65
N ARG A 102 -16.81 -8.68 11.59
CA ARG A 102 -18.23 -9.03 11.42
C ARG A 102 -18.75 -9.92 12.55
N GLU A 103 -17.95 -10.89 13.00
CA GLU A 103 -18.36 -11.85 14.03
C GLU A 103 -18.41 -11.25 15.43
N ARG A 104 -17.50 -10.31 15.75
CA ARG A 104 -17.32 -9.80 17.13
C ARG A 104 -17.94 -8.43 17.38
N TYR A 105 -18.22 -7.64 16.35
CA TYR A 105 -18.87 -6.34 16.51
C TYR A 105 -20.35 -6.36 16.14
N SER A 106 -21.08 -5.35 16.60
CA SER A 106 -22.48 -5.18 16.22
C SER A 106 -22.64 -4.99 14.71
N LYS A 107 -23.79 -5.38 14.15
CA LYS A 107 -24.09 -5.21 12.72
C LYS A 107 -23.93 -3.77 12.24
N ARG A 108 -24.20 -2.77 13.09
CA ARG A 108 -24.02 -1.36 12.76
C ARG A 108 -22.54 -1.01 12.64
N SER A 109 -21.74 -1.33 13.66
CA SER A 109 -20.30 -1.07 13.66
C SER A 109 -19.58 -1.78 12.52
N ALA A 110 -19.94 -3.03 12.23
CA ALA A 110 -19.37 -3.80 11.12
C ALA A 110 -19.69 -3.17 9.76
N ARG A 111 -20.92 -2.68 9.54
CA ARG A 111 -21.27 -1.96 8.31
C ARG A 111 -20.55 -0.63 8.19
N THR A 112 -20.42 0.13 9.27
CA THR A 112 -19.66 1.38 9.26
C THR A 112 -18.19 1.13 8.91
N GLN A 113 -17.56 0.12 9.51
CA GLN A 113 -16.19 -0.28 9.15
C GLN A 113 -16.07 -0.74 7.70
N TRP A 114 -17.07 -1.46 7.18
CA TRP A 114 -17.10 -1.85 5.77
C TRP A 114 -17.14 -0.62 4.84
N VAL A 115 -18.03 0.35 5.11
CA VAL A 115 -18.11 1.58 4.31
C VAL A 115 -16.77 2.32 4.35
N LEU A 116 -16.19 2.49 5.54
CA LEU A 116 -14.88 3.13 5.67
C LEU A 116 -13.83 2.37 4.86
N ALA A 117 -13.72 1.05 5.03
CA ALA A 117 -12.77 0.23 4.29
C ALA A 117 -12.98 0.32 2.76
N GLU A 118 -14.21 0.40 2.27
CA GLU A 118 -14.46 0.59 0.83
C GLU A 118 -14.02 1.98 0.35
N ILE A 119 -14.18 3.03 1.17
CA ILE A 119 -13.69 4.37 0.86
C ILE A 119 -12.15 4.38 0.75
N SER A 120 -11.40 3.66 1.59
CA SER A 120 -9.92 3.59 1.41
C SER A 120 -9.56 2.93 0.10
N ILE A 121 -10.27 1.87 -0.31
CA ILE A 121 -9.99 1.23 -1.60
C ILE A 121 -10.25 2.20 -2.74
N ILE A 122 -11.35 2.95 -2.72
CA ILE A 122 -11.65 3.95 -3.75
C ILE A 122 -10.59 5.07 -3.75
N ALA A 123 -10.14 5.52 -2.57
CA ALA A 123 -9.08 6.51 -2.46
C ALA A 123 -7.73 5.98 -3.00
N THR A 124 -7.39 4.72 -2.74
CA THR A 124 -6.20 4.09 -3.35
C THR A 124 -6.36 3.98 -4.86
N ASP A 125 -7.51 3.50 -5.34
CA ASP A 125 -7.78 3.33 -6.77
C ASP A 125 -7.77 4.68 -7.50
N LEU A 126 -8.17 5.77 -6.83
CA LEU A 126 -8.01 7.13 -7.33
C LEU A 126 -6.53 7.48 -7.54
N ALA A 127 -5.66 7.18 -6.56
CA ALA A 127 -4.24 7.42 -6.70
C ALA A 127 -3.60 6.60 -7.83
N GLU A 128 -4.03 5.35 -7.99
CA GLU A 128 -3.61 4.49 -9.09
C GLU A 128 -4.00 5.04 -10.46
N VAL A 129 -5.26 5.45 -10.61
CA VAL A 129 -5.78 6.05 -11.85
C VAL A 129 -4.94 7.28 -12.22
N LEU A 130 -4.73 8.18 -11.27
CA LEU A 130 -3.99 9.42 -11.49
C LEU A 130 -2.51 9.13 -11.82
N GLY A 131 -1.87 8.20 -11.10
CA GLY A 131 -0.49 7.81 -11.36
C GLY A 131 -0.31 7.14 -12.74
N CYS A 132 -1.19 6.21 -13.12
CA CYS A 132 -1.15 5.58 -14.45
C CYS A 132 -1.48 6.58 -15.56
N ALA A 133 -2.47 7.45 -15.37
CA ALA A 133 -2.81 8.50 -16.34
C ALA A 133 -1.64 9.44 -16.57
N LEU A 134 -0.95 9.83 -15.49
CA LEU A 134 0.26 10.63 -15.58
C LEU A 134 1.39 9.87 -16.30
N ALA A 135 1.61 8.59 -15.98
CA ALA A 135 2.60 7.79 -16.70
C ALA A 135 2.30 7.70 -18.21
N PHE A 136 1.03 7.55 -18.61
CA PHE A 136 0.65 7.59 -20.03
C PHE A 136 0.88 8.97 -20.65
N HIS A 137 0.56 10.05 -19.95
CA HIS A 137 0.84 11.41 -20.41
C HIS A 137 2.33 11.63 -20.67
N LEU A 138 3.18 11.22 -19.72
CA LEU A 138 4.63 11.40 -19.80
C LEU A 138 5.29 10.51 -20.87
N LEU A 139 4.85 9.25 -21.00
CA LEU A 139 5.47 8.28 -21.92
C LEU A 139 4.92 8.37 -23.36
N LEU A 140 3.63 8.64 -23.53
CA LEU A 140 2.95 8.61 -24.83
C LEU A 140 2.59 10.01 -25.35
N GLY A 141 2.75 11.06 -24.54
CA GLY A 141 2.39 12.44 -24.91
C GLY A 141 0.88 12.66 -25.07
N VAL A 142 0.03 11.77 -24.55
CA VAL A 142 -1.44 11.89 -24.61
C VAL A 142 -1.95 12.84 -23.54
N SER A 143 -3.09 13.50 -23.71
CA SER A 143 -3.65 14.35 -22.63
C SER A 143 -3.96 13.55 -21.37
N LEU A 144 -3.89 14.17 -20.18
CA LEU A 144 -4.20 13.51 -18.91
C LEU A 144 -5.62 12.94 -18.87
N THR A 145 -6.60 13.66 -19.44
CA THR A 145 -7.98 13.16 -19.59
C THR A 145 -8.05 11.89 -20.44
N THR A 146 -7.26 11.81 -21.51
CA THR A 146 -7.13 10.60 -22.33
C THR A 146 -6.43 9.50 -21.55
N GLY A 147 -5.37 9.82 -20.81
CA GLY A 147 -4.68 8.90 -19.90
C GLY A 147 -5.64 8.24 -18.90
N ILE A 148 -6.50 9.04 -18.24
CA ILE A 148 -7.54 8.56 -17.31
C ILE A 148 -8.47 7.57 -18.01
N VAL A 149 -8.94 7.90 -19.22
CA VAL A 149 -9.81 6.99 -19.99
C VAL A 149 -9.08 5.70 -20.38
N ILE A 150 -7.80 5.77 -20.75
CA ILE A 150 -6.98 4.58 -21.04
C ILE A 150 -6.90 3.67 -19.81
N THR A 151 -6.75 4.24 -18.60
CA THR A 151 -6.72 3.43 -17.37
C THR A 151 -8.00 2.62 -17.13
N ALA A 152 -9.14 3.00 -17.69
CA ALA A 152 -10.38 2.23 -17.56
C ALA A 152 -10.26 0.83 -18.22
N PHE A 153 -9.39 0.70 -19.22
CA PHE A 153 -9.14 -0.57 -19.91
C PHE A 153 -8.25 -1.53 -19.12
N ASP A 154 -7.67 -1.13 -17.98
CA ASP A 154 -6.92 -2.06 -17.12
C ASP A 154 -7.80 -3.18 -16.54
N THR A 155 -9.12 -2.98 -16.53
CA THR A 155 -10.09 -4.02 -16.19
C THR A 155 -10.00 -5.22 -17.14
N LEU A 156 -9.64 -4.99 -18.41
CA LEU A 156 -9.36 -6.05 -19.39
C LEU A 156 -8.12 -6.86 -19.01
N LEU A 157 -7.12 -6.22 -18.40
CA LEU A 157 -5.90 -6.88 -17.92
C LEU A 157 -6.22 -7.83 -16.75
N ILE A 158 -7.10 -7.41 -15.83
CA ILE A 158 -7.61 -8.29 -14.77
C ILE A 158 -8.43 -9.46 -15.35
N LEU A 159 -9.31 -9.19 -16.31
CA LEU A 159 -10.08 -10.22 -17.01
C LEU A 159 -9.17 -11.24 -17.71
N ALA A 160 -8.11 -10.78 -18.38
CA ALA A 160 -7.13 -11.64 -19.04
C ALA A 160 -6.35 -12.53 -18.05
N LEU A 161 -6.21 -12.08 -16.81
CA LEU A 161 -5.56 -12.82 -15.74
C LEU A 161 -6.54 -13.64 -14.89
N GLN A 162 -7.86 -13.53 -15.12
CA GLN A 162 -8.92 -14.12 -14.30
C GLN A 162 -8.81 -15.65 -14.12
N ASN A 163 -8.02 -16.37 -14.93
CA ASN A 163 -7.87 -17.83 -14.89
C ASN A 163 -6.43 -18.33 -14.64
N ARG A 164 -5.50 -17.49 -14.19
CA ARG A 164 -4.11 -17.89 -13.93
C ARG A 164 -3.86 -18.22 -12.46
N GLY A 165 -3.14 -19.29 -12.17
CA GLY A 165 -2.85 -19.69 -10.79
C GLY A 165 -2.03 -18.66 -10.00
N PHE A 166 -2.16 -18.69 -8.67
CA PHE A 166 -1.59 -17.71 -7.73
C PHE A 166 -0.08 -17.47 -7.89
N ARG A 167 0.70 -18.51 -8.18
CA ARG A 167 2.16 -18.39 -8.41
C ARG A 167 2.51 -17.52 -9.63
N ARG A 168 1.66 -17.50 -10.66
CA ARG A 168 1.88 -16.62 -11.83
C ARG A 168 1.62 -15.17 -11.48
N LEU A 169 0.61 -14.90 -10.64
CA LEU A 169 0.40 -13.55 -10.11
C LEU A 169 1.58 -13.10 -9.26
N GLU A 170 2.04 -13.92 -8.31
CA GLU A 170 3.23 -13.60 -7.51
C GLU A 170 4.45 -13.29 -8.39
N ALA A 171 4.65 -14.04 -9.48
CA ALA A 171 5.74 -13.78 -10.42
C ALA A 171 5.59 -12.46 -11.21
N ILE A 172 4.38 -12.12 -11.67
CA ILE A 172 4.10 -10.84 -12.34
C ILE A 172 4.36 -9.69 -11.37
N MET A 173 3.88 -9.83 -10.13
CA MET A 173 4.04 -8.85 -9.06
C MET A 173 5.50 -8.67 -8.69
N LEU A 174 6.26 -9.76 -8.58
CA LEU A 174 7.72 -9.71 -8.38
C LEU A 174 8.43 -8.99 -9.53
N ALA A 175 8.00 -9.23 -10.78
CA ALA A 175 8.57 -8.55 -11.94
C ALA A 175 8.32 -7.03 -11.89
N LEU A 176 7.11 -6.60 -11.54
CA LEU A 176 6.77 -5.18 -11.37
C LEU A 176 7.60 -4.52 -10.27
N VAL A 177 7.72 -5.16 -9.11
CA VAL A 177 8.56 -4.67 -7.99
C VAL A 177 10.03 -4.58 -8.40
N ALA A 178 10.54 -5.61 -9.09
CA ALA A 178 11.90 -5.61 -9.58
C ALA A 178 12.13 -4.49 -10.60
N THR A 179 11.17 -4.23 -11.51
CA THR A 179 11.23 -3.10 -12.44
C THR A 179 11.34 -1.78 -11.69
N ILE A 180 10.45 -1.51 -10.71
CA ILE A 180 10.49 -0.28 -9.92
C ILE A 180 11.84 -0.14 -9.19
N GLY A 181 12.29 -1.20 -8.52
CA GLY A 181 13.55 -1.19 -7.78
C GLY A 181 14.77 -0.97 -8.67
N VAL A 182 14.82 -1.59 -9.84
CA VAL A 182 15.91 -1.42 -10.82
C VAL A 182 15.92 0.01 -11.39
N CYS A 183 14.75 0.57 -11.74
CA CYS A 183 14.67 1.94 -12.25
C CYS A 183 15.24 2.94 -11.25
N PHE A 184 14.76 2.92 -10.00
CA PHE A 184 15.27 3.83 -8.97
C PHE A 184 16.71 3.57 -8.56
N PHE A 185 17.16 2.31 -8.60
CA PHE A 185 18.56 2.01 -8.37
C PHE A 185 19.44 2.67 -9.43
N ILE A 186 19.06 2.58 -10.71
CA ILE A 186 19.77 3.24 -11.81
C ILE A 186 19.74 4.77 -11.61
N GLU A 187 18.57 5.35 -11.34
CA GLU A 187 18.43 6.80 -11.12
C GLU A 187 19.29 7.31 -9.95
N LEU A 188 19.33 6.59 -8.82
CA LEU A 188 20.19 6.94 -7.68
C LEU A 188 21.68 6.89 -8.04
N VAL A 189 22.11 5.89 -8.81
CA VAL A 189 23.49 5.77 -9.27
C VAL A 189 23.86 6.93 -10.19
N LEU A 190 22.92 7.37 -11.04
CA LEU A 190 23.16 8.47 -11.96
C LEU A 190 23.18 9.84 -11.25
N ILE A 191 22.28 10.08 -10.28
CA ILE A 191 22.19 11.38 -9.58
C ILE A 191 23.31 11.59 -8.53
N LYS A 192 23.97 10.51 -8.10
CA LYS A 192 25.12 10.52 -7.17
C LYS A 192 24.88 11.38 -5.93
N PRO A 193 23.91 11.02 -5.05
CA PRO A 193 23.65 11.77 -3.84
C PRO A 193 24.85 11.72 -2.89
N TYR A 194 25.03 12.77 -2.09
CA TYR A 194 26.05 12.79 -1.05
C TYR A 194 25.56 11.97 0.15
N TRP A 195 26.00 10.72 0.24
CA TRP A 195 25.53 9.74 1.22
C TRP A 195 25.57 10.20 2.70
N PRO A 196 26.58 10.95 3.18
CA PRO A 196 26.56 11.43 4.56
C PRO A 196 25.34 12.30 4.89
N ASP A 197 24.85 13.13 3.96
CA ASP A 197 23.64 13.93 4.16
C ASP A 197 22.37 13.06 4.11
N VAL A 198 22.37 12.01 3.30
CA VAL A 198 21.29 11.03 3.29
C VAL A 198 21.20 10.32 4.64
N PHE A 199 22.35 9.92 5.21
CA PHE A 199 22.41 9.28 6.53
C PHE A 199 22.01 10.22 7.67
N SER A 200 22.33 11.52 7.58
CA SER A 200 21.89 12.50 8.57
C SER A 200 20.36 12.69 8.54
N GLY A 201 19.73 12.57 7.37
CA GLY A 201 18.26 12.62 7.24
C GLY A 201 17.50 11.51 7.97
N PHE A 202 18.15 10.38 8.29
CA PHE A 202 17.54 9.32 9.12
C PHE A 202 17.56 9.63 10.62
N THR A 203 18.27 10.69 11.05
CA THR A 203 18.26 11.09 12.46
C THR A 203 16.93 11.78 12.80
N PRO A 204 16.15 11.28 13.79
CA PRO A 204 14.87 11.88 14.12
C PRO A 204 15.04 13.32 14.60
N SER A 205 14.33 14.25 13.97
CA SER A 205 14.34 15.66 14.35
C SER A 205 12.92 16.16 14.60
N LEU A 206 12.66 16.59 15.84
CA LEU A 206 11.36 17.17 16.21
C LEU A 206 11.16 18.58 15.62
N SER A 207 12.25 19.30 15.33
CA SER A 207 12.16 20.60 14.65
C SER A 207 11.78 20.46 13.17
N ALA A 208 12.01 19.31 12.55
CA ALA A 208 11.61 19.07 11.17
C ALA A 208 10.08 18.93 10.99
N ILE A 209 9.35 18.67 12.08
CA ILE A 209 7.89 18.46 12.09
C ILE A 209 7.15 19.45 13.00
N SER A 210 7.81 20.56 13.39
CA SER A 210 7.19 21.57 14.26
C SER A 210 6.12 22.39 13.56
N ASP A 211 6.24 22.56 12.25
CA ASP A 211 5.34 23.39 11.45
C ASP A 211 4.19 22.55 10.85
N ALA A 212 3.07 23.21 10.54
CA ALA A 212 1.87 22.54 10.05
C ALA A 212 2.05 21.84 8.69
N ALA A 213 2.82 22.43 7.77
CA ALA A 213 3.03 21.87 6.43
C ALA A 213 3.90 20.59 6.43
N PRO A 214 5.09 20.54 7.07
CA PRO A 214 5.85 19.29 7.22
C PRO A 214 5.08 18.22 7.99
N LEU A 215 4.28 18.60 9.00
CA LEU A 215 3.45 17.66 9.75
C LEU A 215 2.33 17.06 8.89
N TYR A 216 1.66 17.87 8.08
CA TYR A 216 0.67 17.39 7.09
C TYR A 216 1.29 16.36 6.15
N LEU A 217 2.49 16.65 5.63
CA LEU A 217 3.20 15.74 4.74
C LEU A 217 3.68 14.47 5.46
N ALA A 218 4.13 14.58 6.70
CA ALA A 218 4.49 13.42 7.54
C ALA A 218 3.27 12.51 7.80
N ILE A 219 2.08 13.08 8.00
CA ILE A 219 0.82 12.34 8.12
C ILE A 219 0.43 11.69 6.79
N GLY A 220 0.67 12.39 5.67
CA GLY A 220 0.55 11.85 4.33
C GLY A 220 1.46 10.63 4.11
N ILE A 221 2.76 10.74 4.41
CA ILE A 221 3.72 9.62 4.35
C ILE A 221 3.25 8.45 5.20
N LEU A 222 2.74 8.71 6.41
CA LEU A 222 2.22 7.66 7.29
C LEU A 222 1.00 6.96 6.69
N GLY A 223 0.04 7.71 6.15
CA GLY A 223 -1.17 7.18 5.52
C GLY A 223 -0.89 6.40 4.25
N ALA A 224 0.02 6.91 3.43
CA ALA A 224 0.49 6.27 2.21
C ALA A 224 1.24 4.96 2.53
N THR A 225 2.12 4.99 3.55
CA THR A 225 2.87 3.80 3.97
C THR A 225 1.96 2.74 4.61
N VAL A 226 1.14 3.10 5.59
CA VAL A 226 0.31 2.11 6.33
C VAL A 226 -1.11 2.11 5.81
N MET A 227 -1.31 1.41 4.70
CA MET A 227 -2.62 1.35 4.04
C MET A 227 -3.63 0.46 4.81
N PRO A 228 -4.85 0.94 5.09
CA PRO A 228 -5.86 0.17 5.82
C PRO A 228 -6.28 -1.12 5.12
N HIS A 229 -6.51 -1.07 3.80
CA HIS A 229 -6.96 -2.22 3.01
C HIS A 229 -5.91 -3.35 2.99
N ASN A 230 -4.62 -3.02 3.08
CA ASN A 230 -3.54 -4.01 3.17
C ASN A 230 -3.57 -4.79 4.49
N LEU A 231 -4.11 -4.24 5.58
CA LEU A 231 -4.26 -4.98 6.84
C LEU A 231 -5.23 -6.15 6.68
N TYR A 232 -6.34 -5.90 5.99
CA TYR A 232 -7.32 -6.93 5.65
C TYR A 232 -6.73 -7.94 4.67
N LEU A 233 -6.11 -7.46 3.59
CA LEU A 233 -5.48 -8.31 2.58
C LEU A 233 -4.46 -9.26 3.20
N HIS A 234 -3.55 -8.74 4.03
CA HIS A 234 -2.47 -9.55 4.60
C HIS A 234 -2.98 -10.63 5.55
N SER A 235 -4.01 -10.31 6.35
CA SER A 235 -4.65 -11.28 7.23
C SER A 235 -5.33 -12.43 6.48
N SER A 236 -5.70 -12.21 5.21
CA SER A 236 -6.32 -13.22 4.34
C SER A 236 -5.29 -14.00 3.52
N ILE A 237 -4.37 -13.30 2.85
CA ILE A 237 -3.43 -13.91 1.90
C ILE A 237 -2.41 -14.84 2.55
N VAL A 238 -2.07 -14.60 3.82
CA VAL A 238 -1.19 -15.48 4.60
C VAL A 238 -1.79 -16.89 4.76
N GLN A 239 -3.12 -17.03 4.62
CA GLN A 239 -3.84 -18.30 4.72
C GLN A 239 -3.71 -19.16 3.43
N THR A 240 -3.16 -18.60 2.34
CA THR A 240 -2.89 -19.36 1.10
C THR A 240 -1.79 -20.41 1.29
N ARG A 241 -0.92 -20.23 2.28
CA ARG A 241 0.14 -21.18 2.61
C ARG A 241 -0.45 -22.30 3.49
N LEU A 242 -0.49 -23.54 2.96
CA LEU A 242 -1.00 -24.68 3.72
C LEU A 242 0.01 -25.04 4.79
N ILE A 243 -0.39 -24.87 6.04
CA ILE A 243 0.43 -25.24 7.17
C ILE A 243 -0.39 -26.10 8.12
N GLY A 244 0.25 -27.15 8.67
CA GLY A 244 -0.38 -28.11 9.56
C GLY A 244 -1.23 -27.45 10.64
N LYS A 245 -2.33 -28.10 11.02
CA LYS A 245 -3.26 -27.59 12.04
C LYS A 245 -2.67 -27.60 13.45
N ASP A 246 -1.55 -28.29 13.64
CA ASP A 246 -0.85 -28.41 14.90
C ASP A 246 -0.15 -27.09 15.30
N LEU A 247 0.10 -26.98 16.60
CA LEU A 247 0.64 -25.77 17.21
C LEU A 247 2.08 -25.47 16.76
N ALA A 248 2.90 -26.51 16.52
CA ALA A 248 4.27 -26.35 16.07
C ALA A 248 4.33 -25.80 14.64
N SER A 249 3.52 -26.36 13.74
CA SER A 249 3.35 -25.87 12.37
C SER A 249 2.89 -24.41 12.34
N LYS A 250 1.90 -24.02 13.15
CA LYS A 250 1.47 -22.61 13.25
C LYS A 250 2.56 -21.68 13.80
N GLN A 251 3.36 -22.12 14.77
CA GLN A 251 4.49 -21.33 15.28
C GLN A 251 5.55 -21.10 14.22
N ASP A 252 5.82 -22.13 13.44
CA ASP A 252 6.75 -22.08 12.34
C ASP A 252 6.25 -21.16 11.20
N ALA A 253 4.97 -21.26 10.85
CA ALA A 253 4.29 -20.34 9.93
C ALA A 253 4.48 -18.87 10.33
N VAL A 254 4.25 -18.55 11.61
CA VAL A 254 4.37 -17.18 12.12
C VAL A 254 5.82 -16.68 12.01
N LYS A 255 6.82 -17.56 12.18
CA LYS A 255 8.23 -17.20 11.99
C LYS A 255 8.54 -16.92 10.52
N LEU A 256 8.13 -17.81 9.61
CA LEU A 256 8.34 -17.64 8.17
C LEU A 256 7.63 -16.39 7.65
N ALA A 257 6.37 -16.19 8.04
CA ALA A 257 5.60 -15.01 7.68
C ALA A 257 6.23 -13.71 8.18
N ARG A 258 6.82 -13.71 9.38
CA ARG A 258 7.54 -12.55 9.89
C ARG A 258 8.76 -12.22 9.03
N ILE A 259 9.56 -13.21 8.65
CA ILE A 259 10.75 -13.00 7.81
C ILE A 259 10.34 -12.47 6.45
N ASP A 260 9.34 -13.08 5.82
CA ASP A 260 8.79 -12.67 4.53
C ASP A 260 8.23 -11.23 4.58
N THR A 261 7.45 -10.91 5.61
CA THR A 261 6.88 -9.57 5.82
C THR A 261 7.96 -8.51 6.00
N ILE A 262 8.93 -8.75 6.90
CA ILE A 262 9.99 -7.78 7.20
C ILE A 262 10.90 -7.59 5.98
N GLY A 263 11.31 -8.68 5.32
CA GLY A 263 12.16 -8.61 4.14
C GLY A 263 11.49 -7.86 2.99
N SER A 264 10.22 -8.16 2.71
CA SER A 264 9.46 -7.52 1.62
C SER A 264 9.20 -6.03 1.90
N LEU A 265 8.81 -5.69 3.13
CA LEU A 265 8.60 -4.29 3.49
C LEU A 265 9.90 -3.51 3.65
N ALA A 266 11.03 -4.16 3.92
CA ALA A 266 12.34 -3.52 3.91
C ALA A 266 12.72 -3.11 2.49
N LEU A 267 12.39 -3.94 1.50
CA LEU A 267 12.54 -3.57 0.09
C LEU A 267 11.66 -2.35 -0.26
N ALA A 268 10.41 -2.32 0.20
CA ALA A 268 9.54 -1.14 0.02
C ALA A 268 10.10 0.12 0.69
N LEU A 269 10.64 0.00 1.90
CA LEU A 269 11.33 1.11 2.58
C LEU A 269 12.50 1.64 1.73
N LEU A 270 13.32 0.75 1.16
CA LEU A 270 14.44 1.17 0.31
C LEU A 270 13.96 1.93 -0.93
N VAL A 271 12.87 1.48 -1.57
CA VAL A 271 12.27 2.18 -2.71
C VAL A 271 11.73 3.56 -2.28
N ASN A 272 10.98 3.64 -1.18
CA ASN A 272 10.44 4.93 -0.71
C ASN A 272 11.54 5.91 -0.29
N ALA A 273 12.60 5.42 0.35
CA ALA A 273 13.79 6.21 0.67
C ALA A 273 14.50 6.67 -0.61
N ALA A 274 14.63 5.80 -1.62
CA ALA A 274 15.24 6.14 -2.90
C ALA A 274 14.48 7.27 -3.61
N ILE A 275 13.15 7.21 -3.63
CA ILE A 275 12.29 8.25 -4.22
C ILE A 275 12.53 9.60 -3.55
N LEU A 276 12.51 9.63 -2.21
CA LEU A 276 12.72 10.88 -1.47
C LEU A 276 14.14 11.41 -1.69
N VAL A 277 15.16 10.54 -1.64
CA VAL A 277 16.56 10.93 -1.89
C VAL A 277 16.73 11.49 -3.30
N LEU A 278 16.14 10.84 -4.30
CA LEU A 278 16.15 11.31 -5.68
C LEU A 278 15.54 12.72 -5.78
N ALA A 279 14.35 12.91 -5.22
CA ALA A 279 13.67 14.21 -5.25
C ALA A 279 14.45 15.31 -4.51
N ALA A 280 15.04 14.99 -3.36
CA ALA A 280 15.89 15.93 -2.62
C ALA A 280 17.17 16.28 -3.37
N ALA A 281 17.84 15.31 -3.98
CA ALA A 281 19.05 15.53 -4.76
C ALA A 281 18.77 16.31 -6.06
N ALA A 282 17.65 16.02 -6.71
CA ALA A 282 17.26 16.62 -7.98
C ALA A 282 16.70 18.05 -7.82
N PHE A 283 15.82 18.29 -6.84
CA PHE A 283 15.02 19.52 -6.76
C PHE A 283 15.44 20.44 -5.61
N HIS A 284 15.61 19.88 -4.41
CA HIS A 284 15.92 20.71 -3.24
C HIS A 284 17.30 21.36 -3.36
N LYS A 285 18.29 20.58 -3.82
CA LYS A 285 19.68 21.05 -3.95
C LYS A 285 19.87 22.05 -5.10
N THR A 286 19.00 22.01 -6.10
CA THR A 286 19.06 22.88 -7.29
C THR A 286 18.26 24.18 -7.12
N GLY A 287 17.62 24.37 -5.96
CA GLY A 287 16.84 25.57 -5.64
C GLY A 287 15.38 25.52 -6.13
N HIS A 288 14.92 24.38 -6.66
CA HIS A 288 13.53 24.15 -7.03
C HIS A 288 12.75 23.66 -5.81
N THR A 289 12.45 24.57 -4.89
CA THR A 289 11.75 24.28 -3.61
C THR A 289 10.23 24.51 -3.65
N ASP A 290 9.70 24.96 -4.77
CA ASP A 290 8.25 25.11 -4.97
C ASP A 290 7.55 23.74 -5.00
N VAL A 291 6.21 23.72 -5.08
CA VAL A 291 5.44 22.46 -5.10
C VAL A 291 5.78 21.67 -6.37
N VAL A 292 6.74 20.76 -6.28
CA VAL A 292 7.17 19.92 -7.40
C VAL A 292 6.21 18.76 -7.54
N GLU A 293 5.51 18.71 -8.68
CA GLU A 293 4.65 17.58 -9.02
C GLU A 293 5.47 16.42 -9.61
N ILE A 294 4.84 15.24 -9.68
CA ILE A 294 5.47 14.05 -10.29
C ILE A 294 5.87 14.32 -11.77
N GLN A 295 5.13 15.19 -12.46
CA GLN A 295 5.40 15.59 -13.84
C GLN A 295 6.67 16.45 -13.95
N ASP A 296 6.84 17.39 -13.01
CA ASP A 296 8.06 18.19 -12.92
C ASP A 296 9.27 17.29 -12.66
N ALA A 297 9.11 16.26 -11.83
CA ALA A 297 10.17 15.31 -11.58
C ALA A 297 10.62 14.59 -12.87
N TYR A 298 9.68 14.16 -13.70
CA TYR A 298 9.99 13.56 -15.00
C TYR A 298 10.75 14.52 -15.92
N HIS A 299 10.32 15.78 -16.06
CA HIS A 299 10.95 16.72 -16.99
C HIS A 299 12.31 17.25 -16.51
N LEU A 300 12.49 17.39 -15.20
CA LEU A 300 13.71 17.93 -14.62
C LEU A 300 14.80 16.87 -14.42
N LEU A 301 14.47 15.57 -14.41
CA LEU A 301 15.45 14.48 -14.41
C LEU A 301 16.29 14.46 -15.70
N ASP A 302 15.70 14.77 -16.85
CA ASP A 302 16.38 14.77 -18.16
C ASP A 302 17.66 15.63 -18.20
N PRO A 303 17.62 16.94 -17.86
CA PRO A 303 18.80 17.79 -17.90
C PRO A 303 19.80 17.53 -16.77
N LEU A 304 19.34 17.05 -15.60
CA LEU A 304 20.20 16.83 -14.43
C LEU A 304 21.02 15.54 -14.53
N VAL A 305 20.46 14.53 -15.19
CA VAL A 305 21.02 13.19 -15.26
C VAL A 305 21.58 12.87 -16.65
N GLY A 306 21.37 13.77 -17.63
CA GLY A 306 22.07 13.78 -18.91
C GLY A 306 21.44 12.92 -20.01
N GLY A 307 20.12 12.69 -19.97
CA GLY A 307 19.41 12.12 -21.11
C GLY A 307 18.02 11.54 -20.84
N ALA A 308 17.23 11.46 -21.92
CA ALA A 308 15.87 10.89 -22.04
C ALA A 308 15.66 9.53 -21.34
N PHE A 309 16.75 8.80 -21.10
CA PHE A 309 16.71 7.48 -20.48
C PHE A 309 16.23 7.53 -19.02
N ALA A 310 16.63 8.54 -18.23
CA ALA A 310 16.24 8.64 -16.83
C ALA A 310 14.73 8.91 -16.68
N SER A 311 14.20 9.83 -17.47
CA SER A 311 12.77 10.14 -17.47
C SER A 311 11.94 8.95 -17.95
N ILE A 312 12.36 8.25 -19.01
CA ILE A 312 11.67 7.02 -19.45
C ILE A 312 11.65 5.96 -18.35
N LEU A 313 12.76 5.74 -17.63
CA LEU A 313 12.79 4.80 -16.50
C LEU A 313 11.80 5.21 -15.40
N PHE A 314 11.75 6.50 -15.06
CA PHE A 314 10.81 7.03 -14.07
C PHE A 314 9.36 6.79 -14.49
N GLY A 315 9.01 7.09 -15.76
CA GLY A 315 7.67 6.87 -16.30
C GLY A 315 7.29 5.38 -16.35
N VAL A 316 8.23 4.49 -16.71
CA VAL A 316 8.01 3.04 -16.71
C VAL A 316 7.80 2.52 -15.28
N ALA A 317 8.57 3.00 -14.32
CA ALA A 317 8.41 2.63 -12.92
C ALA A 317 7.08 3.16 -12.34
N LEU A 318 6.64 4.36 -12.70
CA LEU A 318 5.35 4.92 -12.31
C LEU A 318 4.19 4.09 -12.88
N LEU A 319 4.28 3.69 -14.15
CA LEU A 319 3.30 2.80 -14.78
C LEU A 319 3.27 1.43 -14.09
N ALA A 320 4.44 0.84 -13.83
CA ALA A 320 4.55 -0.43 -13.14
C ALA A 320 3.95 -0.38 -11.72
N SER A 321 4.20 0.71 -10.99
CA SER A 321 3.63 0.98 -9.66
C SER A 321 2.09 1.00 -9.69
N GLY A 322 1.49 1.78 -10.58
CA GLY A 322 0.03 1.88 -10.67
C GLY A 322 -0.63 0.55 -11.09
N GLN A 323 -0.02 -0.19 -12.02
CA GLN A 323 -0.51 -1.53 -12.42
C GLN A 323 -0.41 -2.55 -11.27
N SER A 324 0.61 -2.45 -10.44
CA SER A 324 0.82 -3.38 -9.32
C SER A 324 -0.26 -3.20 -8.24
N SER A 325 -0.56 -1.96 -7.87
CA SER A 325 -1.54 -1.66 -6.83
C SER A 325 -2.98 -2.06 -7.20
N THR A 326 -3.29 -2.02 -8.50
CA THR A 326 -4.57 -2.48 -9.07
C THR A 326 -4.94 -3.92 -8.71
N PHE A 327 -3.94 -4.82 -8.67
CA PHE A 327 -4.16 -6.20 -8.26
C PHE A 327 -4.49 -6.29 -6.78
N THR A 328 -3.70 -5.60 -5.94
CA THR A 328 -3.89 -5.63 -4.48
C THR A 328 -5.20 -5.01 -4.07
N GLY A 329 -5.63 -3.88 -4.67
CA GLY A 329 -6.90 -3.24 -4.38
C GLY A 329 -8.11 -4.13 -4.69
N THR A 330 -8.07 -4.85 -5.81
CA THR A 330 -9.15 -5.77 -6.20
C THR A 330 -9.29 -6.95 -5.23
N ILE A 331 -8.16 -7.56 -4.84
CA ILE A 331 -8.15 -8.69 -3.90
C ILE A 331 -8.51 -8.23 -2.48
N ALA A 332 -7.89 -7.14 -2.00
CA ALA A 332 -8.16 -6.57 -0.67
C ALA A 332 -9.63 -6.23 -0.52
N GLY A 333 -10.21 -5.65 -1.58
CA GLY A 333 -11.62 -5.40 -1.60
C GLY A 333 -12.45 -6.66 -1.47
N GLN A 334 -12.17 -7.71 -2.24
CA GLN A 334 -12.94 -8.94 -2.15
C GLN A 334 -12.90 -9.51 -0.72
N VAL A 335 -11.73 -9.51 -0.08
CA VAL A 335 -11.57 -9.86 1.34
C VAL A 335 -12.50 -9.04 2.22
N ILE A 336 -12.50 -7.71 2.06
CA ILE A 336 -13.32 -6.79 2.85
C ILE A 336 -14.81 -7.05 2.65
N MET A 337 -15.26 -7.19 1.40
CA MET A 337 -16.68 -7.37 1.07
C MET A 337 -17.20 -8.75 1.49
N GLU A 338 -16.45 -9.82 1.24
CA GLU A 338 -16.82 -11.17 1.68
C GLU A 338 -16.78 -11.26 3.21
N GLY A 339 -15.76 -10.69 3.83
CA GLY A 339 -15.58 -10.67 5.28
C GLY A 339 -16.69 -9.92 6.00
N TYR A 340 -16.99 -8.68 5.60
CA TYR A 340 -18.00 -7.85 6.27
C TYR A 340 -19.44 -8.13 5.84
N LEU A 341 -19.70 -8.36 4.54
CA LEU A 341 -21.06 -8.48 4.01
C LEU A 341 -21.48 -9.89 3.62
N ASN A 342 -20.53 -10.84 3.56
CA ASN A 342 -20.77 -12.19 3.01
C ASN A 342 -21.29 -12.15 1.56
N LEU A 343 -20.91 -11.10 0.83
CA LEU A 343 -21.29 -10.85 -0.55
C LEU A 343 -20.19 -11.35 -1.48
N ARG A 344 -20.53 -12.17 -2.47
CA ARG A 344 -19.59 -12.70 -3.46
C ARG A 344 -19.95 -12.19 -4.84
N ILE A 345 -19.11 -11.30 -5.38
CA ILE A 345 -19.22 -10.81 -6.76
C ILE A 345 -17.93 -11.16 -7.52
N PRO A 346 -18.01 -11.41 -8.83
CA PRO A 346 -16.83 -11.62 -9.67
C PRO A 346 -15.82 -10.45 -9.58
N CYS A 347 -14.51 -10.75 -9.65
CA CYS A 347 -13.44 -9.75 -9.57
C CYS A 347 -13.62 -8.62 -10.59
N TRP A 348 -14.00 -8.96 -11.83
CA TRP A 348 -14.19 -7.98 -12.90
C TRP A 348 -15.34 -7.01 -12.61
N GLN A 349 -16.46 -7.50 -12.06
CA GLN A 349 -17.60 -6.64 -11.69
C GLN A 349 -17.20 -5.69 -10.58
N ARG A 350 -16.51 -6.22 -9.56
CA ARG A 350 -15.99 -5.40 -8.48
C ARG A 350 -15.09 -4.30 -9.03
N ARG A 351 -14.12 -4.69 -9.86
CA ARG A 351 -13.15 -3.76 -10.43
C ARG A 351 -13.84 -2.66 -11.21
N LEU A 352 -14.82 -2.99 -12.06
CA LEU A 352 -15.57 -1.97 -12.81
C LEU A 352 -16.29 -0.99 -11.88
N ILE A 353 -16.86 -1.47 -10.78
CA ILE A 353 -17.55 -0.61 -9.80
C ILE A 353 -16.54 0.31 -9.10
N THR A 354 -15.47 -0.23 -8.52
CA THR A 354 -14.47 0.58 -7.80
C THR A 354 -13.79 1.56 -8.74
N ARG A 355 -13.46 1.11 -9.96
CA ARG A 355 -12.82 1.93 -10.99
C ARG A 355 -13.75 3.01 -11.50
N GLY A 356 -15.03 2.74 -11.69
CA GLY A 356 -16.02 3.78 -12.00
C GLY A 356 -16.09 4.86 -10.91
N LEU A 357 -16.09 4.45 -9.64
CA LEU A 357 -16.12 5.37 -8.50
C LEU A 357 -14.82 6.19 -8.34
N ALA A 358 -13.69 5.69 -8.83
CA ALA A 358 -12.41 6.40 -8.84
C ALA A 358 -12.22 7.29 -10.08
N LEU A 359 -12.63 6.83 -11.26
CA LEU A 359 -12.48 7.55 -12.54
C LEU A 359 -13.29 8.84 -12.56
N ILE A 360 -14.52 8.83 -12.02
CA ILE A 360 -15.40 10.01 -12.02
C ILE A 360 -14.75 11.20 -11.29
N PRO A 361 -14.32 11.08 -10.01
CA PRO A 361 -13.66 12.19 -9.33
C PRO A 361 -12.30 12.55 -9.94
N ALA A 362 -11.54 11.57 -10.46
CA ALA A 362 -10.29 11.85 -11.19
C ALA A 362 -10.54 12.73 -12.41
N PHE A 363 -11.48 12.32 -13.26
CA PHE A 363 -11.81 13.01 -14.50
C PHE A 363 -12.36 14.41 -14.23
N LEU A 364 -13.30 14.55 -13.29
CA LEU A 364 -13.86 15.85 -12.93
C LEU A 364 -12.80 16.79 -12.33
N GLY A 365 -11.92 16.26 -11.47
CA GLY A 365 -10.83 17.03 -10.88
C GLY A 365 -9.90 17.61 -11.94
N VAL A 366 -9.38 16.76 -12.84
CA VAL A 366 -8.50 17.22 -13.93
C VAL A 366 -9.24 18.14 -14.91
N TRP A 367 -10.51 17.85 -15.23
CA TRP A 367 -11.28 18.68 -16.16
C TRP A 367 -11.57 20.09 -15.61
N LEU A 368 -11.81 20.22 -14.31
CA LEU A 368 -12.13 21.50 -13.67
C LEU A 368 -10.89 22.30 -13.26
N MET A 369 -9.86 21.63 -12.76
CA MET A 369 -8.71 22.25 -12.10
C MET A 369 -7.41 22.16 -12.91
N GLY A 370 -7.42 21.47 -14.07
CA GLY A 370 -6.25 21.28 -14.91
C GLY A 370 -5.24 20.29 -14.34
N ASP A 371 -3.99 20.39 -14.78
CA ASP A 371 -2.95 19.42 -14.50
C ASP A 371 -2.50 19.46 -13.03
N ASP A 372 -2.53 20.65 -12.40
CA ASP A 372 -2.26 20.90 -10.98
C ASP A 372 -3.22 20.16 -10.00
N ALA A 373 -4.28 19.56 -10.53
CA ALA A 373 -5.21 18.76 -9.75
C ALA A 373 -4.57 17.45 -9.28
N ILE A 374 -3.63 16.90 -10.07
CA ILE A 374 -3.11 15.55 -9.85
C ILE A 374 -2.37 15.45 -8.53
N GLY A 375 -1.40 16.34 -8.29
CA GLY A 375 -0.63 16.34 -7.04
C GLY A 375 -1.54 16.47 -5.83
N LYS A 376 -2.47 17.44 -5.86
CA LYS A 376 -3.43 17.68 -4.78
C LYS A 376 -4.33 16.48 -4.51
N LEU A 377 -4.89 15.87 -5.56
CA LEU A 377 -5.78 14.70 -5.43
C LEU A 377 -5.03 13.46 -4.94
N LEU A 378 -3.77 13.27 -5.38
CA LEU A 378 -2.91 12.17 -4.91
C LEU A 378 -2.60 12.30 -3.42
N ILE A 379 -2.23 13.48 -2.94
CA ILE A 379 -1.95 13.69 -1.52
C ILE A 379 -3.24 13.58 -0.70
N LEU A 380 -4.33 14.16 -1.20
CA LEU A 380 -5.66 14.09 -0.58
C LEU A 380 -6.11 12.65 -0.38
N SER A 381 -5.92 11.77 -1.37
CA SER A 381 -6.28 10.37 -1.23
C SER A 381 -5.47 9.70 -0.10
N GLN A 382 -4.18 10.01 0.05
CA GLN A 382 -3.35 9.45 1.13
C GLN A 382 -3.78 9.94 2.51
N VAL A 383 -4.20 11.20 2.62
CA VAL A 383 -4.79 11.73 3.85
C VAL A 383 -6.08 10.99 4.21
N VAL A 384 -6.95 10.73 3.23
CA VAL A 384 -8.16 9.92 3.43
C VAL A 384 -7.83 8.51 3.91
N LEU A 385 -6.77 7.88 3.39
CA LEU A 385 -6.27 6.58 3.89
C LEU A 385 -5.81 6.68 5.34
N SER A 386 -5.04 7.73 5.68
CA SER A 386 -4.54 7.96 7.04
C SER A 386 -5.70 8.08 8.05
N LEU A 387 -6.74 8.85 7.70
CA LEU A 387 -7.93 9.05 8.54
C LEU A 387 -8.68 7.74 8.83
N GLN A 388 -8.60 6.78 7.91
CA GLN A 388 -9.27 5.49 8.06
C GLN A 388 -8.47 4.46 8.84
N LEU A 389 -7.14 4.61 8.89
CA LEU A 389 -6.24 3.65 9.51
C LEU A 389 -6.58 3.32 10.97
N PRO A 390 -6.96 4.28 11.85
CA PRO A 390 -7.37 3.96 13.22
C PRO A 390 -8.53 2.95 13.30
N PHE A 391 -9.47 3.00 12.36
CA PHE A 391 -10.65 2.13 12.35
C PHE A 391 -10.34 0.68 11.96
N ALA A 392 -9.27 0.44 11.20
CA ALA A 392 -8.76 -0.89 10.90
C ALA A 392 -7.77 -1.38 11.97
N LEU A 393 -6.95 -0.47 12.50
CA LEU A 393 -5.91 -0.76 13.48
C LEU A 393 -6.49 -1.13 14.86
N TYR A 394 -7.53 -0.43 15.32
CA TYR A 394 -8.16 -0.70 16.61
C TYR A 394 -8.69 -2.16 16.72
N PRO A 395 -9.51 -2.66 15.78
CA PRO A 395 -9.93 -4.07 15.78
C PRO A 395 -8.75 -5.04 15.78
N LEU A 396 -7.74 -4.79 14.96
CA LEU A 396 -6.56 -5.64 14.84
C LEU A 396 -5.82 -5.77 16.17
N ILE A 397 -5.55 -4.65 16.85
CA ILE A 397 -4.85 -4.64 18.15
C ILE A 397 -5.69 -5.35 19.21
N ARG A 398 -7.00 -5.09 19.24
CA ARG A 398 -7.93 -5.72 20.18
C ARG A 398 -7.97 -7.25 19.99
N MET A 399 -8.08 -7.71 18.75
CA MET A 399 -8.17 -9.14 18.43
C MET A 399 -6.85 -9.86 18.69
N THR A 400 -5.71 -9.26 18.28
CA THR A 400 -4.39 -9.86 18.53
C THR A 400 -3.98 -9.84 20.02
N GLY A 401 -4.65 -9.01 20.83
CA GLY A 401 -4.54 -9.00 22.29
C GLY A 401 -5.49 -9.94 23.04
N ASP A 402 -6.46 -10.56 22.37
CA ASP A 402 -7.44 -11.45 22.99
C ASP A 402 -6.89 -12.89 23.13
N LYS A 403 -6.73 -13.34 24.39
CA LYS A 403 -6.23 -14.69 24.71
C LYS A 403 -7.18 -15.80 24.25
N GLN A 404 -8.50 -15.57 24.25
CA GLN A 404 -9.47 -16.57 23.81
C GLN A 404 -9.41 -16.78 22.30
N LEU A 405 -9.10 -15.73 21.54
CA LEU A 405 -9.01 -15.77 20.09
C LEU A 405 -7.64 -16.28 19.61
N MET A 406 -6.56 -15.76 20.18
CA MET A 406 -5.19 -16.03 19.71
C MET A 406 -4.54 -17.22 20.39
N GLY A 407 -5.05 -17.65 21.55
CA GLY A 407 -4.44 -18.67 22.40
C GLY A 407 -2.95 -18.37 22.65
N PRO A 408 -2.03 -19.28 22.26
CA PRO A 408 -0.59 -19.12 22.48
C PRO A 408 0.04 -18.00 21.63
N PHE A 409 -0.65 -17.50 20.59
CA PHE A 409 -0.15 -16.49 19.66
C PHE A 409 -0.48 -15.04 20.07
N VAL A 410 -1.09 -14.85 21.25
CA VAL A 410 -1.46 -13.54 21.79
C VAL A 410 -0.27 -12.59 21.89
N ASN A 411 -0.52 -11.29 21.74
CA ASN A 411 0.51 -10.26 21.91
C ASN A 411 1.18 -10.35 23.29
N ARG A 412 2.51 -10.46 23.28
CA ARG A 412 3.34 -10.22 24.46
C ARG A 412 3.31 -8.74 24.84
N LEU A 413 3.66 -8.44 26.09
CA LEU A 413 3.60 -7.08 26.63
C LEU A 413 4.34 -6.04 25.76
N PRO A 414 5.58 -6.27 25.28
CA PRO A 414 6.28 -5.29 24.44
C PRO A 414 5.56 -5.00 23.12
N THR A 415 5.08 -6.06 22.45
CA THR A 415 4.33 -5.93 21.19
C THR A 415 3.00 -5.23 21.41
N ARG A 416 2.33 -5.50 22.54
CA ARG A 416 1.07 -4.85 22.91
C ARG A 416 1.28 -3.36 23.18
N LEU A 417 2.31 -2.99 23.94
CA LEU A 417 2.65 -1.60 24.23
C LEU A 417 3.00 -0.85 22.94
N LEU A 418 3.84 -1.44 22.09
CA LEU A 418 4.19 -0.87 20.79
C LEU A 418 2.95 -0.65 19.92
N ALA A 419 2.06 -1.64 19.83
CA ALA A 419 0.86 -1.53 19.01
C ALA A 419 -0.09 -0.43 19.50
N TRP A 420 -0.34 -0.33 20.81
CA TRP A 420 -1.16 0.74 21.38
C TRP A 420 -0.49 2.11 21.28
N PHE A 421 0.83 2.18 21.41
CA PHE A 421 1.60 3.41 21.16
C PHE A 421 1.44 3.89 19.71
N LEU A 422 1.65 2.99 18.73
CA LEU A 422 1.42 3.31 17.31
C LEU A 422 -0.02 3.77 17.06
N PHE A 423 -1.01 3.09 17.64
CA PHE A 423 -2.40 3.50 17.54
C PHE A 423 -2.65 4.90 18.12
N ALA A 424 -2.07 5.23 19.28
CA ALA A 424 -2.21 6.54 19.90
C ALA A 424 -1.56 7.65 19.04
N VAL A 425 -0.35 7.41 18.54
CA VAL A 425 0.36 8.36 17.67
C VAL A 425 -0.41 8.60 16.38
N ILE A 426 -0.82 7.53 15.69
CA ILE A 426 -1.57 7.62 14.42
C ILE A 426 -2.92 8.31 14.63
N SER A 427 -3.64 7.96 15.69
CA SER A 427 -4.94 8.58 15.98
C SER A 427 -4.79 10.04 16.38
N GLY A 428 -3.76 10.39 17.16
CA GLY A 428 -3.45 11.76 17.55
C GLY A 428 -3.10 12.64 16.35
N ALA A 429 -2.27 12.12 15.44
CA ALA A 429 -1.89 12.82 14.22
C ALA A 429 -3.09 13.06 13.29
N ASN A 430 -3.96 12.05 13.14
CA ASN A 430 -5.21 12.20 12.39
C ASN A 430 -6.20 13.17 13.06
N ALA A 431 -6.31 13.17 14.38
CA ALA A 431 -7.17 14.11 15.10
C ALA A 431 -6.68 15.56 14.94
N TRP A 432 -5.36 15.78 14.97
CA TRP A 432 -4.76 17.09 14.67
C TRP A 432 -5.05 17.53 13.23
N LEU A 433 -4.94 16.62 12.26
CA LEU A 433 -5.24 16.91 10.84
C LEU A 433 -6.71 17.33 10.65
N ILE A 434 -7.65 16.61 11.26
CA ILE A 434 -9.07 16.99 11.24
C ILE A 434 -9.25 18.37 11.87
N GLY A 435 -8.56 18.65 12.98
CA GLY A 435 -8.59 19.95 13.64
C GLY A 435 -8.22 21.10 12.70
N GLN A 436 -7.14 20.96 11.92
CA GLN A 436 -6.67 21.97 10.95
C GLN A 436 -7.59 22.14 9.72
N TRP A 437 -8.44 21.16 9.42
CA TRP A 437 -9.39 21.26 8.30
C TRP A 437 -10.72 21.87 8.72
N VAL A 438 -11.09 21.69 9.99
CA VAL A 438 -12.37 22.16 10.54
C VAL A 438 -12.26 23.56 11.13
N PHE A 439 -11.10 23.91 11.69
CA PHE A 439 -10.76 25.22 12.25
C PHE A 439 -9.66 25.87 11.42
#